data_AF-D6ZZW4-F1
#
_entry.id   AF-D6ZZW4-F1
#
_cell.length_a   1.000
_cell.length_b   1.000
_cell.length_c   1.000
_cell.angle_alpha   90.00
_cell.angle_beta   90.00
_cell.angle_gamma   90.00
#
_symmetry.space_group_name_H-M   'P 1'
#
loop_
_entity.id
_entity.type
_entity.pdbx_description
1 polymer ?
#
loop_
_entity_poly.entity_id
_entity_poly.type
_entity_poly.pdbx_seq_one_letter_code
_entity_poly.pdbx_strand_id
1 'polypeptide(L)'
;MGITHTAAMQPYEIIRKNITKVGPDWQIAPDQPPVDMRVWSGFVAFVPGDRAEIKKRVDAVRISFTADLLPAEGGVWVLAGYSDLAKILKALR
;
A
#
# COMPACT_ATOMS: atom_id res chain seq x y z
N MET A 1 23.74 -17.99 -25.76
CA MET A 1 22.30 -17.96 -25.39
C MET A 1 22.20 -17.30 -24.02
N GLY A 2 21.92 -16.00 -23.98
CA GLY A 2 21.76 -15.26 -22.72
C GLY A 2 20.31 -15.35 -22.28
N ILE A 3 20.06 -15.86 -21.09
CA ILE A 3 18.72 -16.01 -20.54
C ILE A 3 18.22 -14.61 -20.19
N THR A 4 17.27 -14.10 -20.97
CA THR A 4 16.55 -12.87 -20.69
C THR A 4 15.71 -13.09 -19.43
N HIS A 5 16.20 -12.68 -18.26
CA HIS A 5 15.29 -12.34 -17.17
C HIS A 5 14.66 -11.00 -17.53
N THR A 6 13.62 -11.05 -18.37
CA THR A 6 12.63 -9.98 -18.37
C THR A 6 11.95 -10.07 -17.01
N ALA A 7 12.51 -9.39 -16.01
CA ALA A 7 11.78 -9.10 -14.79
C ALA A 7 10.55 -8.33 -15.27
N ALA A 8 9.42 -9.02 -15.40
CA ALA A 8 8.16 -8.40 -15.74
C ALA A 8 8.00 -7.24 -14.76
N MET A 9 8.11 -6.00 -15.24
CA MET A 9 7.87 -4.81 -14.42
C MET A 9 6.50 -5.04 -13.80
N GLN A 10 6.47 -5.32 -12.50
CA GLN A 10 5.23 -5.36 -11.78
C GLN A 10 4.64 -3.95 -12.00
N PRO A 11 3.41 -3.80 -12.53
CA PRO A 11 2.83 -2.48 -12.78
C PRO A 11 2.54 -1.72 -11.49
N TYR A 12 2.86 -2.33 -10.36
CA TYR A 12 2.78 -1.78 -9.04
C TYR A 12 4.18 -1.84 -8.43
N GLU A 13 4.53 -0.79 -7.70
CA GLU A 13 5.73 -0.75 -6.89
C GLU A 13 5.30 -0.95 -5.43
N ILE A 14 5.76 -2.04 -4.81
CA ILE A 14 5.66 -2.20 -3.35
C ILE A 14 6.87 -1.50 -2.76
N ILE A 15 6.61 -0.42 -2.04
CA ILE A 15 7.65 0.38 -1.41
C ILE A 15 7.48 0.38 0.10
N ARG A 16 8.56 0.65 0.81
CA ARG A 16 8.50 0.88 2.26
C ARG A 16 8.33 2.38 2.50
N LYS A 17 7.25 2.76 3.19
CA LYS A 17 7.02 4.15 3.60
C LYS A 17 6.89 4.26 5.10
N ASN A 18 7.26 5.44 5.58
CA ASN A 18 6.95 5.86 6.93
C ASN A 18 5.47 6.25 7.01
N ILE A 19 4.79 5.75 8.03
CA ILE A 19 3.38 5.97 8.30
C ILE A 19 3.22 6.48 9.73
N THR A 20 2.17 7.27 9.93
CA THR A 20 1.80 7.81 11.23
C THR A 20 0.30 7.65 11.44
N LYS A 21 -0.13 7.74 12.69
CA LYS A 21 -1.54 7.69 13.06
C LYS A 21 -1.99 9.07 13.50
N VAL A 22 -2.94 9.65 12.78
CA VAL A 22 -3.53 10.97 13.08
C VAL A 22 -4.97 10.74 13.52
N GLY A 23 -5.20 10.78 14.84
CA GLY A 23 -6.48 10.38 15.42
C GLY A 23 -6.75 8.87 15.20
N PRO A 24 -7.90 8.46 14.64
CA PRO A 24 -8.17 7.05 14.36
C PRO A 24 -7.51 6.55 13.06
N ASP A 25 -7.07 7.44 12.16
CA ASP A 25 -6.68 7.12 10.79
C ASP A 25 -5.16 6.98 10.60
N TRP A 26 -4.77 6.08 9.70
CA TRP A 26 -3.39 5.96 9.21
C TRP A 26 -3.15 6.92 8.06
N GLN A 27 -1.99 7.58 8.07
CA GLN A 27 -1.53 8.45 6.97
C GLN A 27 -0.04 8.19 6.66
N ILE A 28 0.39 8.58 5.46
CA ILE A 28 1.82 8.65 5.14
C ILE A 28 2.45 9.73 6.01
N ALA A 29 3.52 9.40 6.71
CA ALA A 29 4.23 10.38 7.52
C ALA A 29 4.90 11.41 6.58
N PRO A 30 4.96 12.70 6.98
CA PRO A 30 5.71 13.70 6.23
C PRO A 30 7.20 13.33 6.19
N ASP A 31 7.93 13.81 5.18
CA ASP A 31 9.36 13.51 5.01
C ASP A 31 10.20 13.92 6.22
N GLN A 32 9.80 14.99 6.91
CA GLN A 32 10.37 15.45 8.17
C GLN A 32 9.27 15.44 9.24
N PRO A 33 9.06 14.31 9.93
CA PRO A 33 8.10 14.25 11.02
C PRO A 33 8.57 15.11 12.20
N PRO A 34 7.64 15.76 12.93
CA PRO A 34 7.93 16.39 14.21
C PRO A 34 8.65 15.41 15.16
N VAL A 35 9.50 15.93 16.05
CA VAL A 35 10.36 15.11 16.93
C VAL A 35 9.55 14.22 17.89
N ASP A 36 8.34 14.67 18.25
CA ASP A 36 7.39 13.98 19.12
C ASP A 36 6.39 13.09 18.35
N MET A 37 6.42 13.10 17.01
CA MET A 37 5.53 12.29 16.19
C MET A 37 5.99 10.83 16.19
N ARG A 38 5.09 9.92 16.55
CA ARG A 38 5.34 8.49 16.44
C ARG A 38 5.20 8.02 15.00
N VAL A 39 6.25 7.41 14.48
CA VAL A 39 6.33 6.93 13.10
C VAL A 39 6.63 5.43 13.08
N TRP A 40 5.98 4.71 12.17
CA TRP A 40 6.25 3.30 11.87
C TRP A 40 6.63 3.16 10.40
N SER A 41 7.27 2.06 10.03
CA SER A 41 7.55 1.77 8.61
C SER A 41 6.74 0.57 8.16
N GLY A 42 6.01 0.71 7.05
CA GLY A 42 5.16 -0.33 6.48
C GLY A 42 5.35 -0.48 4.97
N PHE A 43 4.91 -1.62 4.43
CA PHE A 43 4.88 -1.85 2.98
C PHE A 43 3.59 -1.28 2.40
N VAL A 44 3.73 -0.45 1.38
CA VAL A 44 2.59 0.17 0.70
C VAL A 44 2.70 0.01 -0.80
N ALA A 45 1.56 0.00 -1.47
CA ALA A 45 1.48 0.11 -2.92
C ALA A 45 0.40 1.11 -3.32
N PHE A 46 0.69 1.92 -4.33
CA PHE A 46 -0.28 2.87 -4.87
C PHE A 46 -1.25 2.15 -5.81
N VAL A 47 -2.54 2.44 -5.64
CA VAL A 47 -3.59 1.99 -6.55
C VAL A 47 -4.35 3.23 -7.02
N PRO A 48 -4.31 3.55 -8.32
CA PRO A 48 -5.11 4.66 -8.86
C PRO A 48 -6.60 4.32 -8.84
N GLY A 49 -7.45 5.31 -8.60
CA GLY A 49 -8.91 5.17 -8.65
C GLY A 49 -9.65 5.61 -7.39
N ASP A 50 -10.94 5.32 -7.35
CA ASP A 50 -11.82 5.71 -6.25
C ASP A 50 -11.58 4.86 -4.98
N ARG A 51 -11.50 5.54 -3.83
CA ARG A 51 -11.22 4.88 -2.55
C ARG A 51 -12.28 3.89 -2.12
N ALA A 52 -13.56 4.20 -2.33
CA ALA A 52 -14.65 3.33 -1.90
C ALA A 52 -14.71 2.05 -2.76
N GLU A 53 -14.48 2.17 -4.07
CA GLU A 53 -14.39 1.04 -4.97
C GLU A 53 -13.18 0.14 -4.64
N ILE A 54 -12.00 0.73 -4.48
CA ILE A 54 -10.79 0.00 -4.08
C ILE A 54 -11.03 -0.70 -2.75
N LYS A 55 -11.63 -0.03 -1.76
CA LYS A 55 -11.94 -0.64 -0.46
C LYS A 55 -12.80 -1.88 -0.59
N LYS A 56 -13.89 -1.80 -1.35
CA LYS A 56 -14.78 -2.94 -1.56
C LYS A 56 -14.03 -4.14 -2.14
N ARG A 57 -13.13 -3.90 -3.10
CA ARG A 57 -12.33 -4.96 -3.73
C ARG A 57 -11.26 -5.52 -2.78
N VAL A 58 -10.59 -4.68 -2.01
CA VAL A 58 -9.58 -5.09 -1.00
C VAL A 58 -10.22 -5.92 0.10
N ASP A 59 -11.38 -5.50 0.62
CA ASP A 59 -12.12 -6.23 1.67
C ASP A 59 -12.57 -7.64 1.20
N ALA A 60 -12.73 -7.84 -0.12
CA ALA A 60 -13.07 -9.13 -0.71
C ALA A 60 -11.87 -10.09 -0.84
N VAL A 61 -10.64 -9.61 -0.65
CA VAL A 61 -9.42 -10.44 -0.77
C VAL A 61 -9.16 -11.17 0.53
N ARG A 62 -9.01 -12.49 0.46
CA ARG A 62 -8.58 -13.28 1.61
C ARG A 62 -7.10 -13.04 1.90
N ILE A 63 -6.85 -12.21 2.91
CA ILE A 63 -5.52 -11.86 3.42
C ILE A 63 -5.29 -12.46 4.81
N SER A 64 -4.02 -12.55 5.21
CA SER A 64 -3.60 -13.17 6.47
C SER A 64 -3.75 -12.20 7.64
N PHE A 65 -3.55 -10.90 7.36
CA PHE A 65 -3.71 -9.79 8.30
C PHE A 65 -4.65 -8.72 7.73
N THR A 66 -4.87 -7.62 8.43
CA THR A 66 -5.62 -6.47 7.94
C THR A 66 -4.86 -5.68 6.88
N ALA A 67 -5.61 -5.02 5.99
CA ALA A 67 -5.11 -4.02 5.07
C ALA A 67 -5.74 -2.67 5.38
N ASP A 68 -4.92 -1.63 5.45
CA ASP A 68 -5.33 -0.25 5.67
C ASP A 68 -5.25 0.54 4.36
N LEU A 69 -6.17 1.49 4.19
CA LEU A 69 -6.25 2.33 2.99
C LEU A 69 -6.00 3.78 3.35
N LEU A 70 -4.80 4.25 3.00
CA LEU A 70 -4.40 5.63 3.23
C LEU A 70 -4.75 6.47 1.99
N PRO A 71 -5.51 7.56 2.15
CA PRO A 71 -5.86 8.43 1.02
C PRO A 71 -4.60 9.03 0.38
N ALA A 72 -4.61 9.16 -0.94
CA ALA A 72 -3.53 9.71 -1.73
C ALA A 72 -4.10 10.57 -2.88
N GLU A 73 -3.29 11.51 -3.38
CA GLU A 73 -3.67 12.24 -4.59
C GLU A 73 -3.77 11.26 -5.78
N GLY A 74 -4.92 11.28 -6.48
CA GLY A 74 -5.18 10.41 -7.63
C GLY A 74 -5.42 8.93 -7.31
N GLY A 75 -5.53 8.53 -6.03
CA GLY A 75 -5.75 7.13 -5.68
C GLY A 75 -5.65 6.83 -4.18
N VAL A 76 -5.16 5.64 -3.87
CA VAL A 76 -5.05 5.14 -2.49
C VAL A 76 -3.74 4.39 -2.30
N TRP A 77 -3.07 4.61 -1.18
CA TRP A 77 -2.02 3.73 -0.71
C TRP A 77 -2.65 2.57 0.05
N VAL A 78 -2.37 1.34 -0.39
CA VAL A 78 -2.76 0.13 0.33
C VAL A 78 -1.60 -0.27 1.22
N LEU A 79 -1.81 -0.35 2.53
CA LEU A 79 -0.85 -0.81 3.53
C LEU A 79 -1.22 -2.22 3.99
N ALA A 80 -0.31 -3.17 3.83
CA ALA A 80 -0.47 -4.54 4.32
C ALA A 80 0.91 -5.19 4.48
N GLY A 81 0.94 -6.41 5.02
CA GLY A 81 2.14 -7.26 4.94
C GLY A 81 2.50 -7.57 3.48
N TYR A 82 3.78 -7.66 3.15
CA TYR A 82 4.28 -7.81 1.77
C TYR A 82 3.54 -8.90 0.97
N SER A 83 3.40 -10.10 1.55
CA SER A 83 2.72 -11.24 0.91
C SER A 83 1.23 -11.01 0.70
N ASP A 84 0.55 -10.29 1.60
CA ASP A 84 -0.87 -9.96 1.46
C ASP A 84 -1.08 -8.82 0.47
N LEU A 85 -0.17 -7.85 0.44
CA LEU A 85 -0.17 -6.76 -0.53
C LEU A 85 -0.05 -7.29 -1.96
N ALA A 86 0.82 -8.28 -2.21
CA ALA A 86 0.91 -8.94 -3.52
C ALA A 86 -0.40 -9.64 -3.94
N LYS A 87 -1.11 -10.27 -2.99
CA LYS A 87 -2.42 -10.90 -3.27
C LYS A 87 -3.48 -9.85 -3.61
N ILE A 88 -3.52 -8.75 -2.85
CA ILE A 88 -4.43 -7.63 -3.08
C ILE A 88 -4.21 -7.05 -4.47
N LEU A 89 -2.97 -6.72 -4.81
CA LEU A 89 -2.63 -6.11 -6.10
C LEU A 89 -2.94 -7.03 -7.28
N LYS A 90 -2.82 -8.35 -7.10
CA LYS A 90 -3.26 -9.33 -8.10
C LYS A 90 -4.78 -9.34 -8.29
N ALA A 91 -5.57 -9.13 -7.23
CA ALA A 91 -7.04 -9.11 -7.28
C ALA A 91 -7.63 -7.76 -7.75
N LEU A 92 -6.84 -6.68 -7.68
CA LEU A 92 -7.22 -5.35 -8.14
C LEU A 92 -7.00 -5.12 -9.65
N ARG A 93 -6.34 -6.05 -10.34
CA ARG A 93 -6.36 -6.16 -11.81
C ARG A 93 -7.72 -6.61 -12.33
#